data_AF-A0A1M7R886-F1
#
_entry.id   AF-A0A1M7R886-F1
#
_cell.length_a   1.000
_cell.length_b   1.000
_cell.length_c   1.000
_cell.angle_alpha   90.00
_cell.angle_beta   90.00
_cell.angle_gamma   90.00
#
_symmetry.space_group_name_H-M   'P 1'
#
loop_
_entity.id
_entity.type
_entity.pdbx_description
1 polymer ?
#
loop_
_entity_poly.entity_id
_entity_poly.type
_entity_poly.pdbx_seq_one_letter_code
_entity_poly.pdbx_strand_id
1 'polypeptide(L)'
;MPAEFQRQKRYLSLNDGLMKERTQEGSELRHNSLYNVWLVGVTYRNVEREENGVRKVKGEIIQLHLLDSVDYWILETWSNSAYARAFYQTMQNIYFDLPLTFTTRQKIENGRKKPAMFVSQDGLALKWCYTKDNMQDCPPLTTSTGRDGGVVYDDTLQQIFFAGKIEDWLLPCLSKQANPFPNHPLYLGEFGKGGAVSNLVHNGEGDDLPF
;
A
#
# COMPACT_ATOMS: atom_id res chain seq x y z
N MET A 1 -36.39 5.79 -13.70
CA MET A 1 -35.68 5.40 -12.47
C MET A 1 -34.19 5.38 -12.80
N PRO A 2 -33.31 6.10 -12.09
CA PRO A 2 -31.88 5.98 -12.33
C PRO A 2 -31.43 4.59 -11.87
N ALA A 3 -30.47 4.00 -12.60
CA ALA A 3 -29.89 2.71 -12.28
C ALA A 3 -29.49 2.68 -10.79
N GLU A 4 -29.94 1.66 -10.06
CA GLU A 4 -29.39 1.36 -8.74
C GLU A 4 -27.88 1.27 -8.90
N PHE A 5 -27.14 2.19 -8.28
CA PHE A 5 -25.70 2.07 -8.13
C PHE A 5 -25.45 0.80 -7.35
N GLN A 6 -25.17 -0.30 -8.05
CA GLN A 6 -24.78 -1.54 -7.43
C GLN A 6 -23.44 -1.28 -6.75
N ARG A 7 -23.47 -1.25 -5.42
CA ARG A 7 -22.29 -1.13 -4.57
C ARG A 7 -21.39 -2.34 -4.86
N GLN A 8 -20.19 -2.10 -5.37
CA GLN A 8 -19.30 -3.18 -5.80
C GLN A 8 -18.00 -3.18 -5.01
N LYS A 9 -17.45 -4.39 -4.87
CA LYS A 9 -16.09 -4.59 -4.38
C LYS A 9 -15.14 -4.46 -5.56
N ARG A 10 -14.25 -3.47 -5.53
CA ARG A 10 -13.35 -3.12 -6.65
C ARG A 10 -11.91 -3.31 -6.25
N TYR A 11 -11.13 -3.93 -7.14
CA TYR A 11 -9.71 -4.18 -6.92
C TYR A 11 -8.87 -3.24 -7.79
N LEU A 12 -7.95 -2.54 -7.15
CA LEU A 12 -7.06 -1.59 -7.78
C LEU A 12 -5.62 -2.04 -7.58
N SER A 13 -4.91 -2.33 -8.66
CA SER A 13 -3.48 -2.61 -8.61
C SER A 13 -2.67 -1.36 -8.85
N LEU A 14 -1.67 -1.10 -8.00
CA LEU A 14 -0.74 0.01 -8.18
C LEU A 14 0.41 -0.39 -9.09
N ASN A 15 0.50 0.24 -10.27
CA ASN A 15 1.59 0.02 -11.22
C ASN A 15 1.77 1.22 -12.18
N ASP A 16 3.00 1.52 -12.56
CA ASP A 16 3.37 2.57 -13.53
C ASP A 16 2.81 3.97 -13.22
N GLY A 17 2.71 4.33 -11.94
CA GLY A 17 2.13 5.61 -11.49
C GLY A 17 0.62 5.69 -11.51
N LEU A 18 -0.06 4.57 -11.75
CA LEU A 18 -1.52 4.48 -11.92
C LEU A 18 -2.13 3.45 -10.97
N MET A 19 -3.40 3.66 -10.66
CA MET A 19 -4.27 2.66 -10.05
C MET A 19 -5.09 2.01 -11.15
N LYS A 20 -4.82 0.73 -11.43
CA LYS A 20 -5.45 -0.02 -12.52
C LYS A 20 -6.56 -0.91 -11.96
N GLU A 21 -7.78 -0.68 -12.41
CA GLU A 21 -8.97 -1.50 -12.15
C GLU A 21 -9.19 -2.43 -13.34
N ARG A 22 -9.38 -3.73 -13.07
CA ARG A 22 -9.81 -4.67 -14.11
C ARG A 22 -11.30 -4.92 -13.96
N THR A 23 -12.08 -4.57 -14.97
CA THR A 23 -13.53 -4.79 -14.97
C THR A 23 -13.85 -6.25 -15.28
N GLN A 24 -15.09 -6.67 -14.99
CA GLN A 24 -15.58 -8.02 -15.31
C GLN A 24 -15.58 -8.29 -16.82
N GLU A 25 -15.73 -7.23 -17.63
CA GLU A 25 -15.70 -7.29 -19.09
C GLU A 25 -14.26 -7.34 -19.66
N GLY A 26 -13.25 -7.33 -18.80
CA GLY A 26 -11.84 -7.39 -19.18
C GLY A 26 -11.25 -6.05 -19.61
N SER A 27 -12.01 -4.95 -19.52
CA SER A 27 -11.48 -3.59 -19.74
C SER A 27 -10.65 -3.12 -18.53
N GLU A 28 -9.65 -2.27 -18.81
CA GLU A 28 -8.79 -1.67 -17.79
C GLU A 28 -9.20 -0.20 -17.59
N LEU A 29 -9.67 0.15 -16.39
CA LEU A 29 -9.86 1.54 -16.00
C LEU A 29 -8.62 2.02 -15.25
N ARG A 30 -8.26 3.28 -15.46
CA ARG A 30 -7.05 3.89 -14.89
C ARG A 30 -7.43 5.10 -14.08
N HIS A 31 -7.02 5.09 -12.82
CA HIS A 31 -7.23 6.18 -11.87
C HIS A 31 -5.87 6.74 -11.45
N ASN A 32 -5.77 8.06 -11.37
CA ASN A 32 -4.60 8.73 -10.79
C ASN A 32 -4.78 8.99 -9.30
N SER A 33 -6.03 9.01 -8.83
CA SER A 33 -6.37 9.33 -7.46
C SER A 33 -7.66 8.64 -7.03
N LEU A 34 -7.73 8.30 -5.74
CA LEU A 34 -8.96 7.97 -5.02
C LEU A 34 -9.21 9.07 -4.01
N TYR A 35 -10.39 9.68 -4.06
CA TYR A 35 -10.76 10.81 -3.22
C TYR A 35 -11.80 10.40 -2.20
N ASN A 36 -11.75 11.02 -1.03
CA ASN A 36 -12.77 10.89 0.02
C ASN A 36 -13.02 9.43 0.47
N VAL A 37 -11.95 8.64 0.54
CA VAL A 37 -12.02 7.23 0.94
C VAL A 37 -11.57 7.04 2.39
N TRP A 38 -12.23 6.16 3.12
CA TRP A 38 -11.92 5.84 4.50
C TRP A 38 -11.13 4.55 4.56
N LEU A 39 -9.95 4.57 5.16
CA LEU A 39 -9.22 3.34 5.45
C LEU A 39 -10.00 2.59 6.55
N VAL A 40 -10.43 1.38 6.25
CA VAL A 40 -11.19 0.55 7.18
C VAL A 40 -10.44 -0.70 7.59
N GLY A 41 -9.43 -1.12 6.81
CA GLY A 41 -8.64 -2.31 7.11
C GLY A 41 -7.36 -2.41 6.29
N VAL A 42 -6.47 -3.29 6.74
CA VAL A 42 -5.24 -3.66 6.04
C VAL A 42 -5.10 -5.18 6.13
N THR A 43 -4.80 -5.84 5.02
CA THR A 43 -4.48 -7.28 5.00
C THR A 43 -3.27 -7.56 4.13
N TYR A 44 -2.65 -8.72 4.36
CA TYR A 44 -1.55 -9.23 3.54
C TYR A 44 -1.98 -10.48 2.77
N ARG A 45 -1.43 -10.64 1.56
CA ARG A 45 -1.62 -11.82 0.72
C ARG A 45 -0.27 -12.30 0.24
N ASN A 46 0.13 -13.50 0.69
CA ASN A 46 1.28 -14.20 0.11
C ASN A 46 0.98 -14.58 -1.34
N VAL A 47 1.92 -14.31 -2.22
CA VAL A 47 1.82 -14.62 -3.65
C VAL A 47 3.07 -15.34 -4.13
N GLU A 48 2.87 -16.31 -5.01
CA GLU A 48 3.92 -16.94 -5.79
C GLU A 48 3.75 -16.50 -7.24
N ARG A 49 4.78 -15.88 -7.81
CA ARG A 49 4.83 -15.53 -9.23
C ARG A 49 5.89 -16.36 -9.91
N GLU A 50 5.57 -16.89 -11.08
CA GLU A 50 6.56 -17.49 -11.95
C GLU A 50 7.25 -16.40 -12.78
N GLU A 51 8.55 -16.25 -12.58
CA GLU A 51 9.42 -15.34 -13.32
C GLU A 51 10.22 -16.13 -14.35
N ASN A 52 10.13 -15.69 -15.61
CA ASN A 52 10.82 -16.30 -16.76
C ASN A 52 10.56 -17.81 -16.95
N GLY A 53 9.39 -18.31 -16.52
CA GLY A 53 8.97 -19.71 -16.71
C GLY A 53 9.78 -20.76 -15.93
N VAL A 54 10.59 -20.33 -14.95
CA VAL A 54 11.46 -21.25 -14.19
C VAL A 54 11.55 -20.88 -12.71
N ARG A 55 11.55 -19.60 -12.34
CA ARG A 55 11.78 -19.16 -10.96
C ARG A 55 10.46 -18.77 -10.29
N LYS A 56 10.07 -19.49 -9.24
CA LYS A 56 9.00 -19.02 -8.35
C LYS A 56 9.54 -17.94 -7.42
N VAL A 57 9.11 -16.71 -7.65
CA VAL A 57 9.32 -15.58 -6.74
C VAL A 57 8.19 -15.59 -5.73
N LYS A 58 8.54 -15.78 -4.46
CA LYS A 58 7.62 -15.57 -3.34
C LYS A 58 7.67 -14.10 -2.96
N GLY A 59 6.52 -13.51 -2.71
CA GLY A 59 6.46 -12.22 -2.06
C GLY A 59 5.07 -11.98 -1.49
N GLU A 60 4.84 -10.75 -1.08
CA GLU A 60 3.66 -10.40 -0.32
C GLU A 60 3.03 -9.14 -0.89
N ILE A 61 1.71 -9.16 -1.01
CA ILE A 61 0.89 -8.02 -1.43
C ILE A 61 0.20 -7.47 -0.20
N ILE A 62 0.40 -6.19 0.06
CA ILE A 62 -0.42 -5.43 1.00
C ILE A 62 -1.70 -4.97 0.31
N GLN A 63 -2.82 -5.10 1.01
CA GLN A 63 -4.15 -4.72 0.57
C GLN A 63 -4.70 -3.67 1.54
N LEU A 64 -4.89 -2.45 1.06
CA LEU A 64 -5.58 -1.40 1.82
C LEU A 64 -7.07 -1.48 1.48
N HIS A 65 -7.89 -1.71 2.49
CA HIS A 65 -9.34 -1.77 2.37
C HIS A 65 -9.90 -0.38 2.63
N LEU A 66 -10.51 0.20 1.60
CA LEU A 66 -10.97 1.57 1.59
C LEU A 66 -12.46 1.62 1.29
N LEU A 67 -13.16 2.56 1.91
CA LEU A 67 -14.61 2.71 1.80
C LEU A 67 -14.98 4.14 1.40
N ASP A 68 -15.85 4.29 0.41
CA ASP A 68 -16.55 5.56 0.20
C ASP A 68 -18.07 5.38 0.35
N SER A 69 -18.86 6.37 -0.07
CA SER A 69 -20.32 6.33 0.08
C SER A 69 -21.00 5.31 -0.84
N VAL A 70 -20.30 4.77 -1.83
CA VAL A 70 -20.81 3.92 -2.90
C VAL A 70 -20.08 2.58 -2.96
N ASP A 71 -18.76 2.60 -3.00
CA ASP A 71 -17.91 1.48 -3.37
C ASP A 71 -16.98 1.05 -2.22
N TYR A 72 -16.62 -0.23 -2.25
CA TYR A 72 -15.58 -0.82 -1.42
C TYR A 72 -14.35 -1.08 -2.29
N TRP A 73 -13.26 -0.39 -2.00
CA TRP A 73 -12.03 -0.50 -2.76
C TRP A 73 -10.98 -1.34 -2.03
N ILE A 74 -10.28 -2.18 -2.77
CA ILE A 74 -9.06 -2.85 -2.32
C ILE A 74 -7.92 -2.33 -3.17
N LEU A 75 -7.07 -1.51 -2.56
CA LEU A 75 -5.84 -1.03 -3.17
C LEU A 75 -4.71 -2.02 -2.88
N GLU A 76 -4.21 -2.68 -3.92
CA GLU A 76 -3.20 -3.73 -3.85
C GLU A 76 -1.85 -3.23 -4.36
N THR A 77 -0.80 -3.50 -3.59
CA THR A 77 0.57 -3.29 -4.04
C THR A 77 1.54 -4.26 -3.35
N TRP A 78 2.72 -4.46 -3.91
CA TRP A 78 3.76 -5.27 -3.25
C TRP A 78 4.19 -4.61 -1.94
N SER A 79 4.35 -5.39 -0.88
CA SER A 79 4.69 -4.88 0.46
C SER A 79 6.04 -4.16 0.50
N ASN A 80 6.94 -4.49 -0.44
CA ASN A 80 8.25 -3.86 -0.63
C ASN A 80 8.30 -2.79 -1.72
N SER A 81 7.15 -2.39 -2.28
CA SER A 81 7.11 -1.35 -3.31
C SER A 81 7.28 0.06 -2.73
N ALA A 82 7.71 1.01 -3.57
CA ALA A 82 7.72 2.44 -3.24
C ALA A 82 6.33 2.95 -2.80
N TYR A 83 5.25 2.35 -3.31
CA TYR A 83 3.88 2.66 -2.90
C TYR A 83 3.59 2.22 -1.46
N ALA A 84 3.92 0.97 -1.11
CA ALA A 84 3.78 0.49 0.26
C ALA A 84 4.63 1.32 1.22
N ARG A 85 5.88 1.63 0.82
CA ARG A 85 6.79 2.50 1.59
C ARG A 85 6.17 3.86 1.91
N ALA A 86 5.57 4.51 0.90
CA ALA A 86 4.92 5.80 1.09
C ALA A 86 3.75 5.72 2.09
N PHE A 87 2.94 4.66 2.01
CA PHE A 87 1.87 4.42 3.00
C PHE A 87 2.44 4.23 4.41
N TYR A 88 3.44 3.36 4.58
CA TYR A 88 4.09 3.11 5.87
C TYR A 88 4.69 4.38 6.48
N GLN A 89 5.22 5.26 5.64
CA GLN A 89 5.77 6.54 6.09
C GLN A 89 4.70 7.53 6.55
N THR A 90 3.48 7.47 6.01
CA THR A 90 2.40 8.39 6.36
C THR A 90 1.43 7.86 7.42
N MET A 91 1.35 6.53 7.60
CA MET A 91 0.22 5.91 8.31
C MET A 91 0.04 6.38 9.75
N GLN A 92 1.12 6.75 10.46
CA GLN A 92 1.05 7.25 11.83
C GLN A 92 0.48 8.66 11.96
N ASN A 93 0.51 9.43 10.87
CA ASN A 93 -0.03 10.78 10.82
C ASN A 93 -1.47 10.83 10.27
N ILE A 94 -2.10 9.67 10.04
CA ILE A 94 -3.50 9.60 9.60
C ILE A 94 -4.41 10.05 10.76
N TYR A 95 -5.26 11.04 10.47
CA TYR A 95 -6.37 11.43 11.33
C TYR A 95 -7.59 10.59 10.97
N PHE A 96 -7.95 9.62 11.80
CA PHE A 96 -9.03 8.67 11.48
C PHE A 96 -10.42 9.28 11.37
N ASP A 97 -10.61 10.53 11.78
CA ASP A 97 -11.89 11.26 11.66
C ASP A 97 -12.05 11.97 10.30
N LEU A 98 -11.05 11.89 9.42
CA LEU A 98 -11.06 12.54 8.11
C LEU A 98 -10.84 11.50 7.00
N PRO A 99 -11.53 11.64 5.85
CA PRO A 99 -11.28 10.76 4.73
C PRO A 99 -9.91 11.04 4.09
N LEU A 100 -9.33 10.01 3.49
CA LEU A 100 -8.06 10.03 2.80
C LEU A 100 -8.26 10.31 1.31
N THR A 101 -7.23 10.91 0.72
CA THR A 101 -7.03 10.95 -0.72
C THR A 101 -5.71 10.28 -1.04
N PHE A 102 -5.75 9.24 -1.88
CA PHE A 102 -4.56 8.60 -2.42
C PHE A 102 -4.32 9.16 -3.81
N THR A 103 -3.10 9.56 -4.14
CA THR A 103 -2.72 10.05 -5.46
C THR A 103 -1.43 9.40 -5.90
N THR A 104 -1.42 8.80 -7.08
CA THR A 104 -0.24 8.17 -7.66
C THR A 104 0.34 9.02 -8.77
N ARG A 105 1.67 9.02 -8.87
CA ARG A 105 2.40 9.65 -9.96
C ARG A 105 3.58 8.78 -10.36
N GLN A 106 4.07 9.01 -11.56
CA GLN A 106 5.35 8.48 -12.01
C GLN A 106 6.17 9.64 -12.55
N LYS A 107 7.39 9.78 -12.05
CA LYS A 107 8.38 10.70 -12.60
C LYS A 107 9.42 9.88 -13.37
N ILE A 108 9.98 10.44 -14.44
CA ILE A 108 11.16 9.85 -15.08
C ILE A 108 12.37 10.67 -14.64
N GLU A 109 13.33 10.03 -13.99
CA GLU A 109 14.61 10.64 -13.59
C GLU A 109 15.74 9.76 -14.10
N ASN A 110 16.70 10.36 -14.82
CA ASN A 110 17.85 9.64 -15.41
C ASN A 110 17.45 8.41 -16.25
N GLY A 111 16.36 8.52 -17.01
CA GLY A 111 15.83 7.43 -17.84
C GLY A 111 15.10 6.32 -17.07
N ARG A 112 15.00 6.44 -15.74
CA ARG A 112 14.31 5.46 -14.88
C ARG A 112 12.96 6.00 -14.40
N LYS A 113 11.96 5.13 -14.39
CA LYS A 113 10.64 5.44 -13.83
C LYS A 113 10.71 5.37 -12.31
N LYS A 114 10.29 6.43 -11.64
CA LYS A 114 10.14 6.51 -10.18
C LYS A 114 8.66 6.64 -9.83
N PRO A 115 7.99 5.54 -9.47
CA PRO A 115 6.63 5.60 -8.98
C PRO A 115 6.58 6.26 -7.59
N ALA A 116 5.53 7.04 -7.34
CA ALA A 116 5.27 7.65 -6.05
C ALA A 116 3.78 7.60 -5.73
N MET A 117 3.44 7.45 -4.45
CA MET A 117 2.11 7.66 -3.92
C MET A 117 2.15 8.74 -2.85
N PHE A 118 1.17 9.62 -2.89
CA PHE A 118 0.94 10.66 -1.91
C PHE A 118 -0.39 10.39 -1.23
N VAL A 119 -0.40 10.56 0.10
CA VAL A 119 -1.60 10.44 0.92
C VAL A 119 -1.89 11.82 1.50
N SER A 120 -3.11 12.30 1.36
CA SER A 120 -3.55 13.59 1.90
C SER A 120 -4.90 13.47 2.61
N GLN A 121 -5.17 14.43 3.50
CA GLN A 121 -6.46 14.61 4.17
C GLN A 121 -6.81 16.10 4.12
N ASP A 122 -8.05 16.41 3.77
CA ASP A 122 -8.53 17.79 3.63
C ASP A 122 -7.62 18.69 2.76
N GLY A 123 -7.14 18.13 1.63
CA GLY A 123 -6.23 18.82 0.72
C GLY A 123 -4.78 18.98 1.19
N LEU A 124 -4.45 18.56 2.43
CA LEU A 124 -3.11 18.64 2.99
C LEU A 124 -2.39 17.29 2.91
N ALA A 125 -1.18 17.28 2.37
CA ALA A 125 -0.35 16.08 2.33
C ALA A 125 0.05 15.64 3.74
N LEU A 126 -0.12 14.36 4.04
CA LEU A 126 0.36 13.79 5.29
C LEU A 126 1.88 13.74 5.28
N LYS A 127 2.49 14.26 6.35
CA LYS A 127 3.94 14.25 6.50
C LYS A 127 4.44 12.83 6.71
N TRP A 128 5.63 12.55 6.21
CA TRP A 128 6.32 11.29 6.50
C TRP A 128 6.86 11.31 7.93
N CYS A 129 6.55 10.26 8.70
CA CYS A 129 7.06 10.05 10.05
C CYS A 129 8.53 9.60 10.04
N TYR A 130 8.89 8.82 9.02
CA TYR A 130 10.21 8.24 8.84
C TYR A 130 10.86 8.82 7.59
N THR A 131 11.85 9.67 7.80
CA THR A 131 12.65 10.29 6.73
C THR A 131 14.11 9.87 6.87
N LYS A 132 14.89 10.04 5.81
CA LYS A 132 16.34 9.79 5.85
C LYS A 132 17.05 10.52 6.99
N ASP A 133 16.64 11.76 7.26
CA ASP A 133 17.23 12.60 8.30
C ASP A 133 16.66 12.31 9.70
N ASN A 134 15.49 11.66 9.77
CA ASN A 134 14.83 11.30 11.02
C ASN A 134 14.12 9.95 10.87
N MET A 135 14.85 8.88 11.14
CA MET A 135 14.34 7.50 11.08
C MET A 135 13.62 7.08 12.36
N GLN A 136 13.66 7.87 13.44
CA GLN A 136 13.07 7.53 14.73
C GLN A 136 13.43 6.09 15.19
N ASP A 137 12.43 5.24 15.40
CA ASP A 137 12.56 3.82 15.77
C ASP A 137 12.58 2.86 14.56
N CYS A 138 12.47 3.36 13.34
CA CYS A 138 12.54 2.54 12.14
C CYS A 138 13.99 2.07 11.90
N PRO A 139 14.23 0.75 11.74
CA PRO A 139 15.56 0.22 11.48
C PRO A 139 16.22 0.83 10.24
N PRO A 140 17.55 1.04 10.23
CA PRO A 140 18.25 1.47 9.04
C PRO A 140 18.22 0.39 7.94
N LEU A 141 18.34 0.80 6.68
CA LEU A 141 18.57 -0.12 5.56
C LEU A 141 19.95 -0.76 5.69
N THR A 142 20.02 -2.07 5.53
CA THR A 142 21.30 -2.78 5.44
C THR A 142 21.73 -2.85 3.99
N THR A 143 23.04 -2.75 3.75
CA THR A 143 23.62 -2.88 2.41
C THR A 143 24.55 -4.07 2.36
N SER A 144 24.53 -4.76 1.23
CA SER A 144 25.45 -5.85 0.92
C SER A 144 26.00 -5.66 -0.49
N THR A 145 27.17 -6.23 -0.75
CA THR A 145 27.76 -6.21 -2.10
C THR A 145 27.18 -7.35 -2.92
N GLY A 146 26.53 -7.01 -4.03
CA GLY A 146 26.03 -7.95 -5.03
C GLY A 146 27.17 -8.74 -5.69
N ARG A 147 26.84 -9.86 -6.34
CA ARG A 147 27.83 -10.71 -7.04
C ARG A 147 28.53 -9.99 -8.20
N ASP A 148 27.91 -8.95 -8.72
CA ASP A 148 28.40 -8.06 -9.77
C ASP A 148 29.18 -6.84 -9.24
N GLY A 149 29.36 -6.74 -7.91
CA GLY A 149 29.98 -5.59 -7.26
C GLY A 149 29.03 -4.41 -7.02
N GLY A 150 27.74 -4.53 -7.37
CA GLY A 150 26.72 -3.53 -7.08
C GLY A 150 26.35 -3.45 -5.60
N VAL A 151 25.71 -2.36 -5.18
CA VAL A 151 25.13 -2.25 -3.83
C VAL A 151 23.73 -2.86 -3.86
N VAL A 152 23.52 -3.90 -3.06
CA VAL A 152 22.22 -4.52 -2.83
C VAL A 152 21.70 -4.03 -1.49
N TYR A 153 20.49 -3.47 -1.50
CA TYR A 153 19.82 -3.03 -0.29
C TYR A 153 18.93 -4.15 0.24
N ASP A 154 18.97 -4.32 1.55
CA ASP A 154 18.16 -5.25 2.30
C ASP A 154 17.28 -4.45 3.26
N ASP A 155 15.98 -4.49 2.99
CA ASP A 155 14.94 -3.79 3.75
C ASP A 155 14.16 -4.74 4.67
N THR A 156 14.63 -5.99 4.86
CA THR A 156 13.93 -7.03 5.63
C THR A 156 13.53 -6.55 7.03
N LEU A 157 14.44 -5.88 7.75
CA LEU A 157 14.16 -5.35 9.09
C LEU A 157 13.12 -4.22 9.05
N GLN A 158 13.11 -3.39 8.00
CA GLN A 158 12.09 -2.35 7.84
C GLN A 158 10.73 -2.95 7.54
N GLN A 159 10.65 -3.99 6.71
CA GLN A 159 9.38 -4.67 6.41
C GLN A 159 8.78 -5.29 7.67
N ILE A 160 9.59 -6.02 8.46
CA ILE A 160 9.16 -6.58 9.76
C ILE A 160 8.68 -5.47 10.69
N PHE A 161 9.41 -4.35 10.76
CA PHE A 161 9.04 -3.20 11.58
C PHE A 161 7.68 -2.62 11.16
N PHE A 162 7.45 -2.36 9.87
CA PHE A 162 6.22 -1.74 9.40
C PHE A 162 4.99 -2.63 9.54
N ALA A 163 5.15 -3.92 9.27
CA ALA A 163 4.07 -4.85 9.50
C ALA A 163 3.74 -5.01 10.99
N GLY A 164 4.74 -5.04 11.87
CA GLY A 164 4.53 -4.96 13.31
C GLY A 164 3.77 -3.69 13.71
N LYS A 165 4.13 -2.52 13.16
CA LYS A 165 3.37 -1.28 13.38
C LYS A 165 1.93 -1.36 12.86
N ILE A 166 1.68 -2.08 11.77
CA ILE A 166 0.32 -2.26 11.27
C ILE A 166 -0.49 -3.12 12.25
N GLU A 167 0.07 -4.25 12.69
CA GLU A 167 -0.60 -5.17 13.62
C GLU A 167 -0.81 -4.57 15.02
N ASP A 168 0.23 -3.96 15.58
CA ASP A 168 0.25 -3.52 16.97
C ASP A 168 -0.39 -2.15 17.20
N TRP A 169 -0.44 -1.30 16.16
CA TRP A 169 -0.91 0.07 16.27
C TRP A 169 -2.06 0.39 15.31
N LEU A 170 -1.87 0.21 13.99
CA LEU A 170 -2.86 0.65 13.00
C LEU A 170 -4.18 -0.12 13.10
N LEU A 171 -4.13 -1.45 13.12
CA LEU A 171 -5.34 -2.28 13.18
C LEU A 171 -6.15 -2.03 14.46
N PRO A 172 -5.54 -1.91 15.66
CA PRO A 172 -6.24 -1.47 16.86
C PRO A 172 -6.91 -0.10 16.72
N CYS A 173 -6.27 0.88 16.08
CA CYS A 173 -6.88 2.19 15.81
C CYS A 173 -8.10 2.07 14.89
N LEU A 174 -7.98 1.32 13.79
CA LEU A 174 -9.08 1.09 12.84
C LEU A 174 -10.26 0.35 13.48
N SER A 175 -10.00 -0.61 14.38
CA SER A 175 -11.06 -1.37 15.05
C SER A 175 -11.93 -0.53 16.00
N LYS A 176 -11.39 0.58 16.51
CA LYS A 176 -12.10 1.50 17.42
C LYS A 176 -12.83 2.61 16.66
N GLN A 177 -12.55 2.76 15.38
CA GLN A 177 -13.14 3.81 14.56
C GLN A 177 -14.62 3.51 14.32
N ALA A 178 -15.47 4.52 14.52
CA ALA A 178 -16.86 4.41 14.12
C ALA A 178 -16.93 4.24 12.59
N ASN A 179 -17.70 3.27 12.12
CA ASN A 179 -17.90 3.09 10.68
C ASN A 179 -18.53 4.38 10.10
N PRO A 180 -17.86 5.08 9.18
CA PRO A 180 -18.38 6.31 8.57
C PRO A 180 -19.61 6.05 7.70
N PHE A 181 -19.82 4.80 7.27
CA PHE A 181 -20.99 4.36 6.51
C PHE A 181 -21.61 3.11 7.14
N PRO A 182 -22.34 3.25 8.27
CA PRO A 182 -22.89 2.11 9.04
C PRO A 182 -23.85 1.22 8.22
N ASN A 183 -24.46 1.77 7.17
CA ASN A 183 -25.37 1.05 6.27
C ASN A 183 -24.68 0.57 4.97
N HIS A 184 -23.35 0.56 4.92
CA HIS A 184 -22.62 0.06 3.77
C HIS A 184 -22.57 -1.49 3.79
N PRO A 185 -23.16 -2.19 2.80
CA PRO A 185 -23.40 -3.63 2.85
C PRO A 185 -22.12 -4.45 2.73
N LEU A 186 -21.02 -3.84 2.27
CA LEU A 186 -19.72 -4.48 2.14
C LEU A 186 -18.76 -4.10 3.27
N TYR A 187 -19.22 -3.38 4.30
CA TYR A 187 -18.39 -3.16 5.49
C TYR A 187 -18.31 -4.47 6.27
N LEU A 188 -17.11 -5.08 6.28
CA LEU A 188 -16.92 -6.44 6.80
C LEU A 188 -16.75 -6.52 8.32
N GLY A 189 -16.81 -5.40 9.06
CA GLY A 189 -16.92 -5.38 10.52
C GLY A 189 -15.68 -5.85 11.31
N GLU A 190 -14.86 -6.75 10.76
CA GLU A 190 -13.69 -7.31 11.43
C GLU A 190 -12.61 -7.67 10.40
N PHE A 191 -11.54 -6.88 10.34
CA PHE A 191 -10.30 -7.30 9.71
C PHE A 191 -9.51 -8.12 10.74
N GLY A 192 -9.80 -9.42 10.78
CA GLY A 192 -9.11 -10.36 11.67
C GLY A 192 -7.60 -10.41 11.41
N LYS A 193 -6.83 -10.69 12.46
CA LYS A 193 -5.35 -10.83 12.51
C LYS A 193 -4.82 -11.65 11.33
N GLY A 194 -4.50 -10.97 10.24
CA GLY A 194 -4.16 -11.60 8.96
C GLY A 194 -2.66 -11.79 8.82
N GLY A 195 -2.17 -12.93 9.31
CA GLY A 195 -0.95 -13.62 8.86
C GLY A 195 0.38 -12.89 9.10
N ALA A 196 1.18 -13.44 10.02
CA ALA A 196 2.56 -13.01 10.27
C ALA A 196 3.36 -12.84 8.97
N VAL A 197 4.07 -11.72 8.88
CA VAL A 197 5.09 -11.41 7.87
C VAL A 197 5.97 -12.62 7.67
N SER A 198 6.04 -13.12 6.45
CA SER A 198 7.07 -14.10 6.12
C SER A 198 8.43 -13.40 6.12
N ASN A 199 9.43 -13.95 6.82
CA ASN A 199 10.84 -13.52 6.81
C ASN A 199 11.48 -13.75 5.43
N LEU A 200 10.91 -13.15 4.38
CA LEU A 200 11.42 -13.22 3.03
C LEU A 200 12.44 -12.10 2.87
N VAL A 201 13.71 -12.50 2.77
CA VAL A 201 14.79 -11.61 2.34
C VAL A 201 14.48 -11.18 0.91
N HIS A 202 14.01 -9.95 0.75
CA HIS A 202 13.77 -9.37 -0.56
C HIS A 202 14.96 -8.46 -0.91
N ASN A 203 15.79 -8.92 -1.83
CA ASN A 203 16.81 -8.06 -2.42
C ASN A 203 16.11 -7.12 -3.41
N GLY A 204 15.82 -5.90 -3.00
CA GLY A 204 15.34 -4.86 -3.91
C GLY A 204 16.45 -4.42 -4.86
N GLU A 205 16.13 -4.13 -6.12
CA GLU A 205 17.03 -3.37 -6.99
C GLU A 205 17.17 -1.96 -6.40
N GLY A 206 18.41 -1.47 -6.28
CA GLY A 206 18.77 -0.27 -5.49
C GLY A 206 18.24 1.08 -6.00
N ASP A 207 17.28 1.09 -6.93
CA ASP A 207 16.80 2.29 -7.61
C ASP A 207 15.32 2.62 -7.35
N ASP A 208 14.58 1.70 -6.71
CA ASP A 208 13.16 1.88 -6.34
C ASP A 208 12.94 2.43 -4.93
N LEU A 209 14.01 2.77 -4.23
CA LEU A 209 13.95 3.48 -2.96
C LEU A 209 14.41 4.92 -3.16
N PRO A 210 13.61 5.95 -2.83
CA PRO A 210 14.23 7.15 -2.31
C PRO A 210 14.90 6.69 -1.00
N PHE A 211 16.23 6.78 -1.00
CA PHE A 211 17.21 6.37 0.03
C PHE A 211 17.85 5.00 -0.20
#